data_AF-A0A2M7PL70-F1
#
_entry.id   AF-A0A2M7PL70-F1
#
_cell.length_a   1.000
_cell.length_b   1.000
_cell.length_c   1.000
_cell.angle_alpha   90.00
_cell.angle_beta   90.00
_cell.angle_gamma   90.00
#
_symmetry.space_group_name_H-M   'P 1'
#
loop_
_entity.id
_entity.type
_entity.pdbx_description
1 polymer ?
#
loop_
_entity_poly.entity_id
_entity_poly.type
_entity_poly.pdbx_seq_one_letter_code
_entity_poly.pdbx_strand_id
1 'polypeptide(L)'
;NTIQYYSRIYGPQYAEMIITFNNQTSDNVFPYLLKSRLIARSIDLGGINWNIYGIGKGFSNNFGVSEMINFKVAMYGFNFDELEIQAKRLQAKLDVHPRVKKVNVSGGKYWWEDEKSYEYYINVNNDRIDYGKNTLTDVYREFRNKTSTSGNRIGLFTGHSYDYIHLTPDNRGLTDKWGLINQPMASSGHKLMEYVSIARGIEQQSIYKENQNYIRMVDFQYIGSTKFGSEFL
;
A
#
# COMPACT_ATOMS: atom_id res chain seq x y z
N ASN A 1 56.03 13.26 -14.02
CA ASN A 1 54.88 12.45 -13.54
C ASN A 1 53.58 12.99 -14.09
N THR A 2 53.22 12.56 -15.29
CA THR A 2 51.97 12.97 -15.95
C THR A 2 50.93 11.87 -15.79
N ILE A 3 49.87 12.15 -15.05
CA ILE A 3 48.64 11.34 -15.04
C ILE A 3 47.80 11.80 -16.22
N GLN A 4 47.34 10.85 -17.03
CA GLN A 4 46.47 11.14 -18.16
C GLN A 4 45.11 10.52 -17.89
N TYR A 5 44.04 11.26 -18.20
CA TYR A 5 42.70 10.69 -18.20
C TYR A 5 42.05 10.97 -19.55
N TYR A 6 41.25 10.02 -20.00
CA TYR A 6 40.37 10.19 -21.15
C TYR A 6 38.97 9.72 -20.79
N SER A 7 37.98 10.45 -21.29
CA SER A 7 36.57 10.09 -21.13
C SER A 7 35.92 9.99 -22.50
N ARG A 8 35.05 9.01 -22.67
CA ARG A 8 34.30 8.75 -23.90
C ARG A 8 32.85 8.53 -23.55
N ILE A 9 31.97 9.19 -24.29
CA ILE A 9 30.53 9.01 -24.18
C ILE A 9 30.09 8.31 -25.47
N TYR A 10 29.62 7.08 -25.35
CA TYR A 10 29.20 6.27 -26.50
C TYR A 10 27.69 6.42 -26.77
N GLY A 11 26.93 6.92 -25.80
CA GLY A 11 25.51 7.22 -25.95
C GLY A 11 24.89 7.75 -24.66
N PRO A 12 23.57 7.97 -24.63
CA PRO A 12 22.86 8.54 -23.47
C PRO A 12 22.97 7.68 -22.19
N GLN A 13 23.25 6.39 -22.33
CA GLN A 13 23.23 5.41 -21.25
C GLN A 13 24.61 4.77 -20.99
N TYR A 14 25.65 5.14 -21.75
CA TYR A 14 26.96 4.51 -21.62
C TYR A 14 28.10 5.52 -21.84
N ALA A 15 28.93 5.64 -20.82
CA ALA A 15 30.15 6.43 -20.83
C ALA A 15 31.27 5.67 -20.12
N GLU A 16 32.50 5.95 -20.52
CA GLU A 16 33.71 5.33 -20.02
C GLU A 16 34.72 6.42 -19.65
N MET A 17 35.44 6.23 -18.56
CA MET A 17 36.60 7.02 -18.19
C MET A 17 37.76 6.10 -17.88
N ILE A 18 38.91 6.37 -18.47
CA ILE A 18 40.13 5.61 -18.23
C ILE A 18 41.21 6.58 -17.78
N ILE A 19 41.87 6.21 -16.69
CA ILE A 19 42.92 6.99 -16.05
C ILE A 19 44.19 6.14 -16.11
N THR A 20 45.20 6.67 -16.77
CA THR A 20 46.49 6.00 -16.99
C THR A 20 47.56 6.65 -16.12
N PHE A 21 48.27 5.80 -15.38
CA PHE A 21 49.42 6.17 -14.56
C PHE A 21 50.69 5.75 -15.29
N ASN A 22 51.74 6.59 -15.23
CA ASN A 22 53.05 6.19 -15.74
C ASN A 22 53.69 5.16 -14.78
N ASN A 23 54.63 4.35 -15.26
CA ASN A 23 55.26 3.29 -14.46
C ASN A 23 55.93 3.77 -13.15
N GLN A 24 56.27 5.05 -13.03
CA GLN A 24 56.82 5.64 -11.81
C GLN A 24 55.74 6.02 -10.77
N THR A 25 54.47 6.09 -11.16
CA THR A 25 53.33 6.42 -10.29
C THR A 25 52.38 5.26 -10.06
N SER A 26 52.50 4.16 -10.82
CA SER A 26 51.72 2.93 -10.62
C SER A 26 52.03 2.24 -9.29
N ASP A 27 53.28 2.32 -8.83
CA ASP A 27 53.76 1.71 -7.58
C ASP A 27 53.55 2.63 -6.36
N ASN A 28 52.98 3.81 -6.58
CA ASN A 28 52.65 4.77 -5.52
C ASN A 28 51.31 4.37 -4.86
N VAL A 29 51.05 4.85 -3.65
CA VAL A 29 49.76 4.71 -2.94
C VAL A 29 48.65 5.53 -3.64
N PHE A 30 49.03 6.52 -4.45
CA PHE A 30 48.08 7.46 -5.06
C PHE A 30 46.98 6.80 -5.93
N PRO A 31 47.27 5.86 -6.86
CA PRO A 31 46.23 5.11 -7.58
C PRO A 31 45.20 4.45 -6.66
N TYR A 32 45.64 3.85 -5.55
CA TYR A 32 44.75 3.20 -4.57
C TYR A 32 43.84 4.21 -3.87
N LEU A 33 44.37 5.35 -3.46
CA LEU A 33 43.60 6.44 -2.87
C LEU A 33 42.61 7.05 -3.86
N LEU A 34 43.02 7.27 -5.10
CA LEU A 34 42.14 7.79 -6.14
C LEU A 34 40.99 6.81 -6.41
N LYS A 35 41.29 5.51 -6.56
CA LYS A 35 40.26 4.48 -6.74
C LYS A 35 39.28 4.45 -5.57
N SER A 36 39.77 4.51 -4.33
CA SER A 36 38.90 4.56 -3.14
C SER A 36 37.96 5.77 -3.14
N ARG A 37 38.47 6.96 -3.52
CA ARG A 37 37.66 8.18 -3.63
C ARG A 37 36.63 8.10 -4.77
N LEU A 38 36.99 7.50 -5.91
CA LEU A 38 36.06 7.28 -7.03
C LEU A 38 34.93 6.31 -6.65
N ILE A 39 35.24 5.26 -5.90
CA ILE A 39 34.24 4.32 -5.36
C ILE A 39 33.32 5.04 -4.37
N ALA A 40 33.87 5.83 -3.43
CA ALA A 40 33.03 6.58 -2.50
C ALA A 40 32.11 7.56 -3.24
N ARG A 41 32.64 8.27 -4.24
CA ARG A 41 31.87 9.22 -5.04
C ARG A 41 30.81 8.56 -5.92
N SER A 42 31.05 7.35 -6.42
CA SER A 42 30.10 6.62 -7.26
C SER A 42 28.88 6.13 -6.47
N ILE A 43 29.04 5.87 -5.17
CA ILE A 43 27.93 5.52 -4.27
C ILE A 43 26.98 6.72 -4.08
N ASP A 44 27.51 7.94 -4.01
CA ASP A 44 26.69 9.16 -3.91
C ASP A 44 25.92 9.46 -5.21
N LEU A 45 26.51 9.11 -6.35
CA LEU A 45 25.93 9.29 -7.69
C LEU A 45 25.03 8.11 -8.05
N GLY A 46 23.95 7.96 -7.27
CA GLY A 46 22.91 6.95 -7.47
C GLY A 46 22.20 7.08 -8.82
N GLY A 47 21.56 5.99 -9.27
CA GLY A 47 20.86 5.93 -10.56
C GLY A 47 21.75 5.59 -11.76
N ILE A 48 23.05 5.38 -11.55
CA ILE A 48 24.02 5.00 -12.58
C ILE A 48 24.74 3.71 -12.15
N ASN A 49 24.93 2.79 -13.08
CA ASN A 49 25.73 1.58 -12.86
C ASN A 49 27.21 1.89 -13.15
N TRP A 50 28.02 1.83 -12.10
CA TRP A 50 29.46 2.04 -12.08
C TRP A 50 30.20 0.71 -12.02
N ASN A 51 31.11 0.51 -12.96
CA ASN A 51 32.11 -0.56 -12.95
C ASN A 51 33.50 0.09 -12.89
N ILE A 52 34.21 -0.07 -11.77
CA ILE A 52 35.53 0.52 -11.52
C ILE A 52 36.55 -0.61 -11.31
N TYR A 53 37.45 -0.79 -12.28
CA TYR A 53 38.45 -1.86 -12.30
C TYR A 53 39.86 -1.30 -12.54
N GLY A 54 40.88 -2.16 -12.49
CA GLY A 54 42.29 -1.78 -12.53
C GLY A 54 43.04 -2.36 -11.33
N ILE A 55 43.81 -1.54 -10.63
CA ILE A 55 44.59 -1.95 -9.45
C ILE A 55 43.73 -2.54 -8.31
N GLY A 56 44.12 -3.71 -7.79
CA GLY A 56 43.42 -4.40 -6.71
C GLY A 56 42.03 -4.92 -7.09
N LYS A 57 41.18 -5.18 -6.09
CA LYS A 57 39.83 -5.73 -6.31
C LYS A 57 38.94 -4.76 -7.08
N GLY A 58 38.26 -5.22 -8.13
CA GLY A 58 37.26 -4.44 -8.86
C GLY A 58 36.05 -4.08 -7.99
N PHE A 59 35.42 -2.95 -8.30
CA PHE A 59 34.15 -2.52 -7.71
C PHE A 59 33.08 -2.45 -8.79
N SER A 60 31.89 -2.93 -8.47
CA SER A 60 30.71 -2.80 -9.30
C SER A 60 29.51 -2.52 -8.39
N ASN A 61 28.67 -1.56 -8.75
CA ASN A 61 27.33 -1.43 -8.16
C ASN A 61 26.24 -2.00 -9.10
N ASN A 62 26.63 -2.71 -10.18
CA ASN A 62 25.74 -3.38 -11.12
C ASN A 62 25.18 -4.66 -10.51
N PHE A 63 24.50 -4.51 -9.38
CA PHE A 63 23.60 -5.51 -8.81
C PHE A 63 22.20 -4.98 -9.10
N GLY A 64 21.61 -5.38 -10.24
CA GLY A 64 20.20 -5.17 -10.57
C GLY A 64 19.65 -3.75 -10.32
N VAL A 65 19.58 -2.95 -11.39
CA VAL A 65 18.68 -1.77 -11.55
C VAL A 65 17.88 -1.43 -10.29
N SER A 66 18.40 -0.59 -9.39
CA SER A 66 17.65 0.03 -8.28
C SER A 66 16.46 -0.84 -7.82
N GLU A 67 16.69 -2.08 -7.37
CA GLU A 67 15.58 -2.96 -7.03
C GLU A 67 14.78 -2.25 -5.93
N MET A 68 13.57 -1.79 -6.27
CA MET A 68 12.60 -1.39 -5.28
C MET A 68 12.19 -2.68 -4.59
N ILE A 69 12.91 -3.00 -3.53
CA ILE A 69 12.68 -4.23 -2.76
C ILE A 69 11.44 -3.98 -1.92
N ASN A 70 10.47 -4.88 -2.04
CA ASN A 70 9.30 -4.87 -1.17
C ASN A 70 9.68 -5.56 0.14
N PHE A 71 9.60 -4.81 1.24
CA PHE A 71 9.69 -5.33 2.60
C PHE A 71 8.30 -5.46 3.18
N LYS A 72 8.07 -6.53 3.96
CA LYS A 72 6.86 -6.75 4.74
C LYS A 72 7.25 -7.01 6.19
N VAL A 73 6.70 -6.23 7.10
CA VAL A 73 6.92 -6.37 8.54
C VAL A 73 5.63 -6.88 9.18
N ALA A 74 5.73 -8.02 9.87
CA ALA A 74 4.63 -8.58 10.65
C ALA A 74 4.71 -8.08 12.09
N MET A 75 3.70 -7.33 12.51
CA MET A 75 3.54 -6.85 13.88
C MET A 75 2.51 -7.70 14.61
N TYR A 76 2.81 -8.09 15.86
CA TYR A 76 1.95 -8.96 16.67
C TYR A 76 1.46 -8.23 17.92
N GLY A 77 0.21 -8.45 18.32
CA GLY A 77 -0.33 -7.87 19.56
C GLY A 77 -1.64 -8.51 20.01
N PHE A 78 -1.92 -8.44 21.31
CA PHE A 78 -3.16 -8.98 21.89
C PHE A 78 -4.36 -8.02 21.74
N ASN A 79 -4.11 -6.72 21.61
CA ASN A 79 -5.12 -5.70 21.39
C ASN A 79 -4.99 -5.14 19.96
N PHE A 80 -6.05 -5.28 19.17
CA PHE A 80 -6.05 -4.85 17.77
C PHE A 80 -5.96 -3.32 17.64
N ASP A 81 -6.67 -2.56 18.46
CA ASP A 81 -6.69 -1.09 18.37
C ASP A 81 -5.32 -0.51 18.73
N GLU A 82 -4.67 -1.06 19.76
CA GLU A 82 -3.31 -0.66 20.12
C GLU A 82 -2.30 -1.05 19.03
N LEU A 83 -2.44 -2.25 18.46
CA LEU A 83 -1.58 -2.72 17.36
C LEU A 83 -1.70 -1.80 16.14
N GLU A 84 -2.91 -1.36 15.79
CA GLU A 84 -3.16 -0.42 14.70
C GLU A 84 -2.52 0.95 14.97
N ILE A 85 -2.56 1.43 16.21
CA ILE A 85 -1.87 2.67 16.61
C ILE A 85 -0.35 2.52 16.44
N GLN A 86 0.24 1.39 16.86
CA GLN A 86 1.68 1.16 16.68
C GLN A 86 2.06 1.02 15.20
N ALA A 87 1.24 0.37 14.39
CA ALA A 87 1.50 0.21 12.96
C ALA A 87 1.47 1.57 12.23
N LYS A 88 0.52 2.45 12.58
CA LYS A 88 0.50 3.84 12.08
C LYS A 88 1.71 4.66 12.53
N ARG A 89 2.20 4.45 13.76
CA ARG A 89 3.45 5.08 14.23
C ARG A 89 4.67 4.60 13.44
N LEU A 90 4.73 3.31 13.11
CA LEU A 90 5.79 2.76 12.25
C LEU A 90 5.71 3.37 10.85
N GLN A 91 4.51 3.43 10.26
CA GLN A 91 4.30 4.09 8.97
C GLN A 91 4.79 5.53 8.96
N ALA A 92 4.40 6.34 9.96
CA ALA A 92 4.84 7.72 10.06
C ALA A 92 6.38 7.85 10.13
N LYS A 93 7.08 6.91 10.76
CA LYS A 93 8.56 6.88 10.77
C LYS A 93 9.15 6.50 9.42
N LEU A 94 8.57 5.49 8.76
CA LEU A 94 9.00 5.01 7.44
C LEU A 94 8.77 6.05 6.35
N ASP A 95 7.65 6.78 6.39
CA ASP A 95 7.31 7.82 5.40
C ASP A 95 8.31 8.98 5.38
N VAL A 96 8.97 9.26 6.51
CA VAL A 96 10.00 10.31 6.61
C VAL A 96 11.33 9.85 6.02
N HIS A 97 11.56 8.54 5.86
CA HIS A 97 12.84 8.02 5.38
C HIS A 97 12.99 8.20 3.86
N PRO A 98 14.04 8.89 3.36
CA PRO A 98 14.12 9.32 1.96
C PRO A 98 14.16 8.17 0.95
N ARG A 99 14.67 7.00 1.36
CA ARG A 99 14.78 5.77 0.55
C ARG A 99 13.60 4.82 0.68
N VAL A 100 12.62 5.13 1.54
CA VAL A 100 11.40 4.34 1.68
C VAL A 100 10.30 5.00 0.85
N LYS A 101 9.50 4.18 0.16
CA LYS A 101 8.38 4.59 -0.70
C LYS A 101 7.20 3.65 -0.51
N LYS A 102 5.99 4.14 -0.82
CA LYS A 102 4.74 3.36 -0.83
C LYS A 102 4.51 2.54 0.44
N VAL A 103 4.56 3.19 1.60
CA VAL A 103 4.26 2.53 2.88
C VAL A 103 2.76 2.24 2.96
N ASN A 104 2.40 0.98 3.21
CA ASN A 104 1.02 0.53 3.37
C ASN A 104 0.89 -0.28 4.67
N VAL A 105 0.07 0.21 5.61
CA VAL A 105 -0.28 -0.49 6.88
C VAL A 105 -1.46 -1.44 6.69
N SER A 106 -2.05 -1.42 5.52
CA SER A 106 -3.31 -2.10 5.20
C SER A 106 -3.08 -3.40 4.42
N GLY A 107 -1.82 -3.77 4.15
CA GLY A 107 -1.48 -4.90 3.28
C GLY A 107 -1.98 -6.26 3.81
N GLY A 108 -2.31 -7.15 2.89
CA GLY A 108 -2.67 -8.53 3.21
C GLY A 108 -1.49 -9.32 3.79
N LYS A 109 -1.75 -10.47 4.43
CA LYS A 109 -0.68 -11.37 4.90
C LYS A 109 0.13 -11.90 3.72
N TYR A 110 -0.55 -12.14 2.60
CA TYR A 110 0.06 -12.65 1.38
C TYR A 110 -0.03 -11.66 0.21
N TRP A 111 0.95 -11.70 -0.70
CA TRP A 111 1.06 -10.75 -1.82
C TRP A 111 -0.11 -10.81 -2.82
N TRP A 112 -0.83 -11.93 -2.89
CA TRP A 112 -2.04 -12.07 -3.71
C TRP A 112 -3.30 -11.51 -3.03
N GLU A 113 -3.24 -11.18 -1.74
CA GLU A 113 -4.35 -10.60 -0.97
C GLU A 113 -4.32 -9.07 -0.99
N ASP A 114 -3.32 -8.47 -1.64
CA ASP A 114 -3.19 -7.01 -1.77
C ASP A 114 -4.17 -6.40 -2.80
N GLU A 115 -5.17 -7.17 -3.26
CA GLU A 115 -6.22 -6.67 -4.13
C GLU A 115 -7.03 -5.62 -3.38
N LYS A 116 -7.02 -4.38 -3.89
CA LYS A 116 -7.71 -3.25 -3.26
C LYS A 116 -9.21 -3.41 -3.46
N SER A 117 -9.91 -3.92 -2.47
CA SER A 117 -11.36 -3.79 -2.42
C SER A 117 -11.72 -2.36 -2.01
N TYR A 118 -12.87 -1.91 -2.48
CA TYR A 118 -13.39 -0.59 -2.13
C TYR A 118 -14.72 -0.78 -1.42
N GLU A 119 -14.81 -0.25 -0.22
CA GLU A 119 -16.06 -0.25 0.54
C GLU A 119 -16.65 1.16 0.63
N TYR A 120 -17.97 1.19 0.75
CA TYR A 120 -18.71 2.39 1.07
C TYR A 120 -18.95 2.44 2.58
N TYR A 121 -18.30 3.38 3.25
CA TYR A 121 -18.56 3.71 4.65
C TYR A 121 -19.77 4.63 4.75
N ILE A 122 -20.75 4.21 5.55
CA ILE A 122 -21.95 5.00 5.85
C ILE A 122 -21.77 5.58 7.24
N ASN A 123 -21.54 6.89 7.32
CA ASN A 123 -21.49 7.61 8.59
C ASN A 123 -22.86 8.21 8.87
N VAL A 124 -23.42 7.85 10.02
CA VAL A 124 -24.74 8.30 10.44
C VAL A 124 -24.60 9.51 11.37
N ASN A 125 -25.43 10.53 11.14
CA ASN A 125 -25.55 11.69 12.01
C ASN A 125 -26.74 11.47 12.97
N ASN A 126 -26.45 11.04 14.20
CA ASN A 126 -27.46 10.72 15.20
C ASN A 126 -28.31 11.95 15.56
N ASP A 127 -27.71 13.13 15.71
CA ASP A 127 -28.45 14.35 16.04
C ASP A 127 -29.53 14.65 15.01
N ARG A 128 -29.21 14.50 13.72
CA ARG A 128 -30.17 14.73 12.64
C ARG A 128 -31.26 13.68 12.59
N ILE A 129 -30.95 12.42 12.90
CA ILE A 129 -31.96 11.35 13.00
C ILE A 129 -33.00 11.72 14.07
N ASP A 130 -32.54 12.18 15.23
CA ASP A 130 -33.40 12.55 16.35
C ASP A 130 -34.29 13.76 16.00
N TYR A 131 -33.73 14.80 15.37
CA TYR A 131 -34.52 15.95 14.89
C TYR A 131 -35.59 15.54 13.87
N GLY A 132 -35.29 14.56 13.01
CA GLY A 132 -36.22 14.02 12.01
C GLY A 132 -37.26 13.05 12.60
N LYS A 133 -37.24 12.77 13.92
CA LYS A 133 -38.05 11.74 14.58
C LYS A 133 -37.92 10.35 13.92
N ASN A 134 -36.78 10.08 13.32
CA ASN A 134 -36.45 8.76 12.79
C ASN A 134 -35.60 8.01 13.82
N THR A 135 -35.42 6.71 13.60
CA THR A 135 -34.48 5.90 14.37
C THR A 135 -33.36 5.38 13.46
N LEU A 136 -32.24 4.96 14.07
CA LEU A 136 -31.19 4.25 13.34
C LEU A 136 -31.74 2.99 12.65
N THR A 137 -32.73 2.34 13.25
CA THR A 137 -33.44 1.19 12.68
C THR A 137 -34.18 1.56 11.39
N ASP A 138 -34.78 2.74 11.31
CA ASP A 138 -35.44 3.23 10.09
C ASP A 138 -34.42 3.43 8.97
N VAL A 139 -33.30 4.07 9.27
CA VAL A 139 -32.19 4.29 8.32
C VAL A 139 -31.65 2.94 7.82
N TYR A 140 -31.38 2.00 8.73
CA TYR A 140 -30.89 0.67 8.37
C TYR A 140 -31.89 -0.12 7.51
N ARG A 141 -33.18 -0.07 7.86
CA ARG A 141 -34.26 -0.73 7.10
C ARG A 141 -34.38 -0.17 5.69
N GLU A 142 -34.26 1.14 5.51
CA GLU A 142 -34.27 1.79 4.20
C GLU A 142 -33.08 1.36 3.35
N PHE A 143 -31.87 1.34 3.92
CA PHE A 143 -30.70 0.79 3.24
C PHE A 143 -30.93 -0.65 2.82
N ARG A 144 -31.35 -1.51 3.75
CA ARG A 144 -31.62 -2.92 3.48
C ARG A 144 -32.64 -3.09 2.36
N ASN A 145 -33.75 -2.37 2.38
CA ASN A 145 -34.79 -2.47 1.35
C ASN A 145 -34.28 -2.05 -0.05
N LYS A 146 -33.39 -1.05 -0.12
CA LYS A 146 -32.89 -0.49 -1.39
C LYS A 146 -31.65 -1.20 -1.92
N THR A 147 -30.87 -1.88 -1.07
CA THR A 147 -29.62 -2.58 -1.45
C THR A 147 -29.73 -4.10 -1.43
N SER A 148 -30.76 -4.69 -0.81
CA SER A 148 -30.89 -6.15 -0.75
C SER A 148 -31.15 -6.74 -2.14
N THR A 149 -30.22 -7.57 -2.59
CA THR A 149 -30.32 -8.37 -3.81
C THR A 149 -31.15 -9.64 -3.63
N SER A 150 -31.59 -9.95 -2.42
CA SER A 150 -32.50 -11.05 -2.11
C SER A 150 -33.63 -10.53 -1.21
N GLY A 151 -34.87 -10.58 -1.69
CA GLY A 151 -36.00 -10.30 -0.80
C GLY A 151 -36.28 -11.49 0.11
N ASN A 152 -37.23 -11.28 1.02
CA ASN A 152 -37.61 -12.27 2.02
C ASN A 152 -37.97 -13.61 1.35
N ARG A 153 -37.42 -14.70 1.88
CA ARG A 153 -37.75 -16.06 1.48
C ARG A 153 -39.02 -16.47 2.22
N ILE A 154 -40.12 -16.61 1.49
CA ILE A 154 -41.39 -17.06 2.04
C ILE A 154 -41.50 -18.56 1.78
N GLY A 155 -41.51 -19.37 2.83
CA GLY A 155 -41.78 -20.80 2.72
C GLY A 155 -43.28 -21.06 2.72
N LEU A 156 -43.79 -21.67 1.65
CA LEU A 156 -45.18 -22.05 1.51
C LEU A 156 -45.27 -23.57 1.63
N PHE A 157 -45.96 -24.05 2.66
CA PHE A 157 -46.14 -25.49 2.86
C PHE A 157 -47.26 -26.00 1.96
N THR A 158 -46.92 -26.89 1.02
CA THR A 158 -47.86 -27.43 0.02
C THR A 158 -48.50 -28.75 0.45
N GLY A 159 -48.35 -29.15 1.71
CA GLY A 159 -48.86 -30.40 2.26
C GLY A 159 -47.85 -31.56 2.20
N HIS A 160 -46.87 -31.50 1.30
CA HIS A 160 -45.81 -32.52 1.16
C HIS A 160 -44.39 -31.96 1.31
N SER A 161 -44.19 -30.67 0.98
CA SER A 161 -42.90 -29.97 1.10
C SER A 161 -43.10 -28.48 1.37
N TYR A 162 -42.00 -27.81 1.73
CA TYR A 162 -41.92 -26.35 1.69
C TYR A 162 -41.40 -25.90 0.33
N ASP A 163 -42.22 -25.15 -0.39
CA ASP A 163 -41.79 -24.43 -1.59
C ASP A 163 -41.40 -23.00 -1.19
N TYR A 164 -40.22 -22.57 -1.62
CA TYR A 164 -39.69 -21.26 -1.24
C TYR A 164 -39.88 -20.24 -2.36
N ILE A 165 -40.61 -19.18 -2.06
CA ILE A 165 -40.82 -18.04 -2.95
C ILE A 165 -39.83 -16.94 -2.57
N HIS A 166 -39.10 -16.43 -3.55
CA HIS A 166 -38.20 -15.29 -3.39
C HIS A 166 -38.85 -14.03 -3.94
N LEU A 167 -39.32 -13.16 -3.05
CA LEU A 167 -39.75 -11.83 -3.45
C LEU A 167 -38.53 -11.00 -3.87
N THR A 168 -38.70 -10.25 -4.93
CA THR A 168 -37.62 -9.54 -5.60
C THR A 168 -38.14 -8.19 -6.06
N PRO A 169 -37.50 -7.09 -5.68
CA PRO A 169 -37.80 -5.80 -6.29
C PRO A 169 -37.50 -5.85 -7.79
N ASP A 170 -38.42 -5.36 -8.62
CA ASP A 170 -38.28 -5.31 -10.09
C ASP A 170 -37.12 -4.41 -10.53
N ASN A 171 -36.76 -3.44 -9.68
CA ASN A 171 -35.65 -2.49 -9.89
C ASN A 171 -34.29 -3.00 -9.38
N ARG A 172 -34.09 -4.32 -9.22
CA ARG A 172 -32.81 -4.91 -8.81
C ARG A 172 -31.66 -4.36 -9.65
N GLY A 173 -30.65 -3.81 -8.97
CA GLY A 173 -29.44 -3.29 -9.61
C GLY A 173 -29.59 -1.93 -10.32
N LEU A 174 -30.78 -1.32 -10.32
CA LEU A 174 -31.01 0.01 -10.89
C LEU A 174 -30.81 1.16 -9.89
N THR A 175 -30.64 0.85 -8.61
CA THR A 175 -30.38 1.86 -7.58
C THR A 175 -28.89 2.24 -7.60
N ASP A 176 -28.56 3.30 -8.31
CA ASP A 176 -27.24 3.93 -8.21
C ASP A 176 -27.07 4.64 -6.85
N LYS A 177 -25.83 5.02 -6.51
CA LYS A 177 -25.54 5.74 -5.26
C LYS A 177 -26.44 6.97 -5.09
N TRP A 178 -26.74 7.67 -6.19
CA TRP A 178 -27.55 8.88 -6.17
C TRP A 178 -29.00 8.58 -5.77
N GLY A 179 -29.63 7.58 -6.39
CA GLY A 179 -30.99 7.13 -6.09
C GLY A 179 -31.13 6.58 -4.69
N LEU A 180 -30.08 5.93 -4.16
CA LEU A 180 -30.06 5.46 -2.77
C LEU A 180 -30.18 6.63 -1.77
N ILE A 181 -29.44 7.72 -1.99
CA ILE A 181 -29.33 8.80 -1.00
C ILE A 181 -30.32 9.95 -1.19
N ASN A 182 -30.82 10.16 -2.41
CA ASN A 182 -31.70 11.29 -2.74
C ASN A 182 -33.19 10.97 -2.72
N GLN A 183 -33.55 9.69 -2.62
CA GLN A 183 -34.95 9.31 -2.53
C GLN A 183 -35.49 9.52 -1.10
N PRO A 184 -36.75 9.98 -0.98
CA PRO A 184 -37.46 10.00 0.29
C PRO A 184 -37.48 8.63 0.97
N MET A 185 -37.26 8.60 2.27
CA MET A 185 -37.50 7.43 3.13
C MET A 185 -39.01 7.24 3.32
N ALA A 186 -39.48 5.99 3.34
CA ALA A 186 -40.90 5.72 3.54
C ALA A 186 -41.39 6.10 4.95
N SER A 187 -40.49 6.12 5.94
CA SER A 187 -40.81 6.44 7.33
C SER A 187 -41.12 7.92 7.58
N SER A 188 -40.49 8.83 6.81
CA SER A 188 -40.53 10.27 7.13
C SER A 188 -40.62 11.21 5.94
N GLY A 189 -40.48 10.72 4.71
CA GLY A 189 -40.48 11.57 3.50
C GLY A 189 -39.20 12.39 3.30
N HIS A 190 -38.30 12.43 4.29
CA HIS A 190 -37.00 13.06 4.19
C HIS A 190 -36.01 12.20 3.40
N LYS A 191 -35.01 12.84 2.79
CA LYS A 191 -33.98 12.12 2.03
C LYS A 191 -32.96 11.48 2.96
N LEU A 192 -32.48 10.29 2.59
CA LEU A 192 -31.48 9.56 3.37
C LEU A 192 -30.17 10.39 3.56
N MET A 193 -29.77 11.17 2.55
CA MET A 193 -28.60 12.07 2.61
C MET A 193 -28.66 13.13 3.72
N GLU A 194 -29.85 13.44 4.23
CA GLU A 194 -30.00 14.40 5.33
C GLU A 194 -29.42 13.80 6.63
N TYR A 195 -29.47 12.48 6.77
CA TYR A 195 -29.08 11.74 7.98
C TYR A 195 -27.73 11.03 7.85
N VAL A 196 -27.30 10.70 6.63
CA VAL A 196 -26.07 9.90 6.41
C VAL A 196 -25.15 10.51 5.37
N SER A 197 -23.86 10.27 5.56
CA SER A 197 -22.83 10.55 4.55
C SER A 197 -22.18 9.26 4.10
N ILE A 198 -21.99 9.12 2.78
CA ILE A 198 -21.39 7.93 2.17
C ILE A 198 -20.01 8.29 1.62
N ALA A 199 -18.97 7.78 2.27
CA ALA A 199 -17.58 7.87 1.83
C ALA A 199 -17.15 6.56 1.16
N ARG A 200 -16.37 6.65 0.08
CA ARG A 200 -15.69 5.48 -0.49
C ARG A 200 -14.29 5.43 0.10
N GLY A 201 -13.92 4.31 0.72
CA GLY A 201 -12.56 4.08 1.16
C GLY A 201 -12.00 2.81 0.55
N ILE A 202 -10.68 2.66 0.63
CA ILE A 202 -10.01 1.40 0.30
C ILE A 202 -10.22 0.50 1.51
N GLU A 203 -10.87 -0.63 1.30
CA GLU A 203 -10.96 -1.69 2.29
C GLU A 203 -9.65 -2.47 2.21
N GLN A 204 -8.94 -2.51 3.34
CA GLN A 204 -7.84 -3.43 3.53
C GLN A 204 -7.62 -3.58 5.05
N GLN A 205 -8.61 -4.22 5.67
CA GLN A 205 -8.58 -4.60 7.09
C GLN A 205 -8.93 -6.08 7.23
N SER A 206 -8.27 -6.95 6.48
CA SER A 206 -8.22 -8.36 6.84
C SER A 206 -7.59 -8.46 8.23
N ILE A 207 -8.39 -8.88 9.22
CA ILE A 207 -7.92 -9.10 10.59
C ILE A 207 -7.33 -10.51 10.64
N TYR A 208 -6.01 -10.60 10.73
CA TYR A 208 -5.31 -11.88 10.88
C TYR A 208 -5.06 -12.17 12.36
N LYS A 209 -5.18 -13.45 12.74
CA LYS A 209 -4.89 -13.91 14.10
C LYS A 209 -4.13 -15.24 14.06
N GLU A 210 -3.06 -15.35 14.85
CA GLU A 210 -2.26 -16.56 15.01
C GLU A 210 -1.89 -16.72 16.48
N ASN A 211 -2.11 -17.90 17.06
CA ASN A 211 -1.85 -18.17 18.49
C ASN A 211 -2.43 -17.10 19.43
N GLN A 212 -3.69 -16.71 19.17
CA GLN A 212 -4.42 -15.65 19.88
C GLN A 212 -3.85 -14.22 19.76
N ASN A 213 -2.80 -14.00 18.97
CA ASN A 213 -2.27 -12.68 18.67
C ASN A 213 -2.82 -12.16 17.35
N TYR A 214 -3.25 -10.91 17.33
CA TYR A 214 -3.53 -10.19 16.09
C TYR A 214 -2.23 -9.94 15.33
N ILE A 215 -2.31 -10.00 14.01
CA ILE A 215 -1.19 -9.71 13.11
C ILE A 215 -1.55 -8.51 12.25
N ARG A 216 -0.66 -7.53 12.19
CA ARG A 216 -0.75 -6.39 11.27
C ARG A 216 0.48 -6.36 10.37
N MET A 217 0.26 -6.28 9.07
CA MET A 217 1.34 -6.18 8.09
C MET A 217 1.60 -4.72 7.72
N VAL A 218 2.88 -4.36 7.68
CA VAL A 218 3.33 -3.07 7.15
C VAL A 218 4.26 -3.35 5.97
N ASP A 219 3.81 -2.95 4.79
CA ASP A 219 4.54 -3.11 3.53
C ASP A 219 5.18 -1.81 3.12
N PHE A 220 6.40 -1.87 2.59
CA PHE A 220 7.05 -0.70 2.02
C PHE A 220 8.08 -1.07 0.96
N GLN A 221 8.33 -0.13 0.04
CA GLN A 221 9.38 -0.26 -0.95
C GLN A 221 10.64 0.46 -0.48
N TYR A 222 11.78 -0.20 -0.60
CA TYR A 222 13.07 0.39 -0.26
C TYR A 222 13.97 0.48 -1.49
N ILE A 223 14.62 1.63 -1.65
CA ILE A 223 15.57 1.90 -2.73
C ILE A 223 16.98 1.71 -2.17
N GLY A 224 17.59 0.55 -2.42
CA GLY A 224 18.95 0.24 -1.98
C GLY A 224 19.23 -1.26 -1.97
N SER A 225 20.34 -1.68 -1.35
CA SER A 225 20.64 -3.10 -1.23
C SER A 225 19.75 -3.79 -0.19
N THR A 226 19.35 -5.03 -0.48
CA THR A 226 18.58 -5.90 0.44
C THR A 226 19.21 -5.99 1.82
N LYS A 227 20.53 -6.23 1.87
CA LYS A 227 21.30 -6.37 3.11
C LYS A 227 21.21 -5.12 4.00
N PHE A 228 21.26 -3.93 3.42
CA PHE A 228 21.13 -2.69 4.21
C PHE A 228 19.70 -2.51 4.72
N GLY A 229 18.71 -2.76 3.86
CA GLY A 229 17.30 -2.65 4.22
C GLY A 229 16.86 -3.61 5.33
N SER A 230 17.43 -4.82 5.41
CA SER A 230 17.10 -5.78 6.47
C SER A 230 17.78 -5.54 7.82
N GLU A 231 18.91 -4.82 7.84
CA GLU A 231 19.77 -4.68 9.02
C GLU A 231 19.59 -3.31 9.71
N PHE A 232 19.21 -2.27 8.97
CA PHE A 232 19.21 -0.88 9.44
C PHE A 232 17.83 -0.18 9.38
N LEU A 233 16.78 -0.85 8.91
CA LEU A 233 15.38 -0.38 8.93
C LEU A 233 14.54 -1.32 9.79
#